data_AF-A0AAI9T9C9-F1
#
_entry.id   AF-A0AAI9T9C9-F1
#
_cell.length_a   1.000
_cell.length_b   1.000
_cell.length_c   1.000
_cell.angle_alpha   90.00
_cell.angle_beta   90.00
_cell.angle_gamma   90.00
#
_symmetry.space_group_name_H-M   'P 1'
#
loop_
_entity.id
_entity.type
_entity.pdbx_description
1 polymer ?
#
loop_
_entity_poly.entity_id
_entity_poly.type
_entity_poly.pdbx_seq_one_letter_code
_entity_poly.pdbx_strand_id
1 'polypeptide(L)' 'MRKATESIHQLNPFDVQINGASHFSNDLGLDSLDTVEVVMAIEEEFSIEIPDKEADQIHSVEKAVEYILAQPDAH' A
#
# COMPACT_ATOMS: atom_id res chain seq x y z
N MET A 1 2.31 -26.96 4.12
CA MET A 1 1.28 -26.25 3.33
C MET A 1 0.21 -25.56 4.19
N ARG A 2 -0.22 -26.10 5.35
CA ARG A 2 -1.22 -25.41 6.21
C ARG A 2 -0.75 -24.15 6.96
N LYS A 3 0.55 -23.96 7.19
CA LYS A 3 1.07 -22.79 7.93
C LYS A 3 1.13 -21.48 7.12
N ALA A 4 1.10 -21.54 5.79
CA ALA A 4 1.16 -20.33 4.97
C ALA A 4 -0.18 -19.59 4.91
N THR A 5 -1.30 -20.32 5.04
CA THR A 5 -2.65 -19.76 4.99
C THR A 5 -3.09 -19.13 6.31
N GLU A 6 -2.42 -19.46 7.44
CA GLU A 6 -2.73 -18.90 8.76
C GLU A 6 -2.08 -17.54 9.02
N SER A 7 -1.00 -17.18 8.31
CA SER A 7 -0.33 -15.87 8.48
C SER A 7 -1.18 -14.70 7.97
N ILE A 8 -2.09 -14.93 7.03
CA ILE A 8 -2.94 -13.89 6.43
C ILE A 8 -4.15 -13.55 7.33
N HIS A 9 -4.42 -14.34 8.39
CA HIS A 9 -5.56 -14.13 9.28
C HIS A 9 -5.27 -13.32 10.55
N GLN A 10 -4.03 -12.83 10.75
CA GLN A 10 -3.68 -12.03 11.94
C GLN A 10 -3.69 -10.51 11.71
N LEU A 11 -3.85 -10.07 10.47
CA LEU A 11 -4.14 -8.67 10.18
C LEU A 11 -5.64 -8.55 9.99
N ASN A 12 -6.40 -8.43 11.08
CA ASN A 12 -7.76 -7.89 11.00
C ASN A 12 -7.61 -6.43 10.52
N PRO A 13 -7.93 -6.09 9.25
CA PRO A 13 -7.76 -4.72 8.76
C PRO A 13 -8.79 -3.76 9.37
N PHE A 14 -9.70 -4.29 10.20
CA PHE A 14 -10.83 -3.59 10.81
C PHE A 14 -10.56 -3.05 12.21
N ASP A 15 -9.46 -3.44 12.86
CA ASP A 15 -9.10 -2.92 14.20
C ASP A 15 -8.09 -1.76 14.13
N VAL A 16 -7.53 -1.47 12.95
CA VAL A 16 -6.64 -0.34 12.72
C VAL A 16 -7.42 0.73 11.97
N GLN A 17 -7.67 1.87 12.62
CA GLN A 17 -8.13 3.07 11.92
C GLN A 17 -7.04 3.49 10.93
N ILE A 18 -7.19 3.08 9.68
CA ILE A 18 -6.36 3.56 8.57
C ILE A 18 -6.66 5.05 8.43
N ASN A 19 -5.70 5.87 8.84
CA ASN A 19 -5.72 7.30 8.64
C ASN A 19 -4.72 7.65 7.54
N GLY A 20 -4.87 8.82 6.89
CA GLY A 20 -3.94 9.22 5.83
C GLY A 20 -2.48 9.24 6.30
N ALA A 21 -2.25 9.63 7.56
CA ALA A 21 -0.91 9.66 8.16
C ALA A 21 -0.37 8.27 8.54
N SER A 22 -1.16 7.19 8.44
CA SER A 22 -0.75 5.84 8.79
C SER A 22 0.39 5.38 7.88
N HIS A 23 1.51 5.04 8.50
CA HIS A 23 2.67 4.51 7.82
C HIS A 23 2.50 3.02 7.56
N PHE A 24 2.77 2.57 6.33
CA PHE A 24 2.59 1.17 5.90
C PHE A 24 3.33 0.19 6.78
N SER A 25 4.64 0.37 6.99
CA SER A 25 5.40 -0.54 7.84
C SER A 25 5.21 -0.30 9.34
N ASN A 26 5.27 0.95 9.80
CA ASN A 26 5.31 1.24 11.24
C ASN A 26 3.94 1.13 11.93
N ASP A 27 2.85 1.49 11.25
CA ASP A 27 1.51 1.54 11.84
C ASP A 27 0.61 0.40 11.36
N LEU A 28 0.72 0.04 10.08
CA LEU A 28 -0.09 -1.03 9.48
C LEU A 28 0.63 -2.39 9.50
N GLY A 29 1.92 -2.41 9.85
CA GLY A 29 2.70 -3.63 9.97
C GLY A 29 2.98 -4.33 8.63
N LEU A 30 2.86 -3.61 7.51
CA LEU A 30 3.11 -4.15 6.18
C LEU A 30 4.61 -4.39 5.99
N ASP A 31 4.95 -5.59 5.54
CA ASP A 31 6.32 -5.91 5.17
C ASP A 31 6.68 -5.35 3.78
N SER A 32 7.94 -5.50 3.37
CA SER A 32 8.39 -4.98 2.08
C SER A 32 7.75 -5.65 0.87
N LEU A 33 7.20 -6.86 1.02
CA LEU A 33 6.47 -7.55 -0.04
C LEU A 33 5.04 -7.04 -0.12
N ASP A 34 4.38 -6.85 1.03
CA ASP A 34 3.06 -6.25 1.13
C ASP A 34 3.03 -4.84 0.51
N THR A 35 4.08 -4.03 0.72
CA THR A 35 4.18 -2.70 0.09
C THR A 35 4.28 -2.76 -1.43
N VAL A 36 4.95 -3.78 -1.97
CA VAL A 36 5.01 -3.99 -3.42
C VAL A 36 3.63 -4.36 -3.97
N GLU A 37 2.89 -5.22 -3.28
CA GLU A 37 1.52 -5.58 -3.67
C GLU A 37 0.58 -4.36 -3.65
N VAL A 38 0.71 -3.47 -2.66
CA VAL A 38 -0.08 -2.23 -2.60
C VAL A 38 0.23 -1.30 -3.77
N VAL A 39 1.51 -1.10 -4.11
CA VAL A 39 1.90 -0.25 -5.24
C VAL A 39 1.39 -0.83 -6.56
N MET A 40 1.57 -2.13 -6.78
CA MET A 40 1.06 -2.80 -7.98
C MET A 40 -0.47 -2.70 -8.11
N ALA A 41 -1.21 -2.84 -6.99
CA ALA A 41 -2.65 -2.66 -7.00
C ALA A 41 -3.07 -1.22 -7.35
N ILE A 42 -2.31 -0.22 -6.90
CA ILE A 42 -2.54 1.19 -7.27
C ILE A 42 -2.27 1.42 -8.77
N GLU A 43 -1.19 0.87 -9.30
CA GLU A 43 -0.86 0.94 -10.73
C GLU A 43 -1.96 0.35 -11.60
N GLU A 44 -2.44 -0.85 -11.25
CA GLU A 44 -3.51 -1.54 -11.98
C GLU A 44 -4.86 -0.80 -11.87
N GLU A 45 -5.24 -0.35 -10.67
CA GLU A 45 -6.54 0.33 -10.45
C GLU A 45 -6.62 1.66 -11.19
N PHE A 46 -5.58 2.50 -11.10
CA PHE A 46 -5.57 3.83 -11.71
C PHE A 46 -4.94 3.84 -13.11
N SER A 47 -4.51 2.69 -13.62
CA SER A 47 -3.80 2.57 -14.91
C SER A 47 -2.58 3.50 -15.02
N ILE A 48 -1.84 3.64 -13.92
CA ILE A 48 -0.61 4.45 -13.82
C ILE A 48 0.63 3.55 -13.71
N GLU A 49 1.80 4.11 -13.95
CA GLU A 49 3.09 3.45 -13.76
C GLU A 49 3.88 4.21 -12.69
N ILE A 50 4.21 3.56 -11.58
CA ILE A 50 4.93 4.15 -10.44
C ILE A 50 6.38 3.65 -10.50
N PRO A 51 7.35 4.53 -10.78
CA PRO A 51 8.76 4.14 -10.78
C PRO A 51 9.20 3.63 -9.40
N ASP A 52 10.06 2.60 -9.35
CA ASP A 52 10.59 2.03 -8.09
C ASP A 52 11.08 3.09 -7.10
N LYS A 53 11.76 4.14 -7.59
CA LYS A 53 12.28 5.24 -6.76
C LYS A 53 11.19 6.07 -6.08
N GLU A 54 10.02 6.17 -6.71
CA GLU A 54 8.87 6.90 -6.19
C GLU A 54 8.07 5.97 -5.28
N ALA A 55 7.88 4.70 -5.67
CA ALA A 55 7.30 3.66 -4.81
C ALA A 55 8.01 3.56 -3.45
N ASP A 56 9.35 3.59 -3.43
CA ASP A 56 10.17 3.62 -2.21
C ASP A 56 9.88 4.84 -1.29
N GLN A 57 9.32 5.93 -1.84
CA GLN A 57 8.98 7.14 -1.09
C GLN A 57 7.52 7.14 -0.59
N ILE A 58 6.67 6.25 -1.12
CA ILE A 58 5.27 6.09 -0.71
C ILE A 58 5.21 5.19 0.52
N HIS A 59 5.42 5.80 1.68
CA HIS A 59 5.44 5.09 2.96
C HIS A 59 4.13 5.22 3.76
N SER A 60 3.18 6.05 3.31
CA SER A 60 1.89 6.28 3.99
C SER A 60 0.75 6.39 2.98
N VAL A 61 -0.47 6.20 3.48
CA VAL A 61 -1.70 6.27 2.67
C VAL A 61 -1.89 7.66 2.07
N GLU A 62 -1.63 8.72 2.82
CA GLU A 62 -1.72 10.11 2.35
C GLU A 62 -0.76 10.36 1.18
N LYS A 63 0.48 9.90 1.27
CA LYS A 63 1.43 10.02 0.15
C LYS A 63 0.98 9.25 -1.08
N ALA A 64 0.41 8.06 -0.90
CA ALA A 64 -0.13 7.28 -2.01
C ALA A 64 -1.27 8.04 -2.70
N VAL A 65 -2.20 8.59 -1.91
CA VAL A 65 -3.32 9.39 -2.42
C VAL A 65 -2.83 10.67 -3.09
N GLU A 66 -1.89 11.41 -2.48
CA GLU A 66 -1.28 12.60 -3.08
C GLU A 66 -0.61 12.28 -4.41
N TYR A 67 0.10 11.15 -4.49
CA TYR A 67 0.73 10.69 -5.71
C TYR A 67 -0.29 10.43 -6.83
N ILE A 68 -1.35 9.67 -6.52
CA ILE A 68 -2.43 9.38 -7.46
C ILE A 68 -3.08 10.68 -7.95
N LEU A 69 -3.39 11.61 -7.04
CA LEU A 69 -4.01 12.90 -7.38
C LEU A 69 -3.10 13.82 -8.18
N ALA A 70 -1.78 13.68 -8.02
CA ALA A 70 -0.81 14.42 -8.80
C ALA A 70 -0.68 13.89 -10.24
N GLN A 71 -1.17 12.67 -10.50
CA GLN A 71 -1.04 12.05 -11.80
C GLN A 71 -2.22 12.43 -12.72
N PRO A 72 -1.98 13.18 -13.82
CA PRO A 72 -3.07 13.69 -14.67
C PRO A 72 -3.83 12.60 -15.43
N ASP A 73 -3.20 11.43 -15.58
CA ASP A 73 -3.69 10.29 -16.34
C ASP A 73 -4.34 9.22 -15.47
N ALA A 74 -4.41 9.43 -14.14
CA ALA A 74 -5.15 8.53 -13.23
C ALA A 74 -6.66 8.64 -13.48
N HIS A 75 -7.30 7.52 -13.81
CA HIS A 75 -8.72 7.44 -14.20
C HIS A 75 -9.59 6.66 -13.22
#